data_AF-A0AAW4BME2-F1
#
_entry.id   AF-A0AAW4BME2-F1
#
_cell.length_a   1.000
_cell.length_b   1.000
_cell.length_c   1.000
_cell.angle_alpha   90.00
_cell.angle_beta   90.00
_cell.angle_gamma   90.00
#
_symmetry.space_group_name_H-M   'P 1'
#
loop_
_entity.id
_entity.type
_entity.pdbx_description
1 polymer ?
#
loop_
_entity_poly.entity_id
_entity_poly.type
_entity_poly.pdbx_seq_one_letter_code
_entity_poly.pdbx_strand_id
1 'polypeptide(L)'
;ILSVTPAAVSRTISRLETKLETTLLSRTTRRLSVTSEGRGYLKRVRRILEDVDLAEERLRIQKDKPSGLLRINAATPFAIHGLAPCISHYQALYPDVEIELNTSEENIDLVGKQTDIAIRIGELKDSTLRAVFLGSSRIRIVASPEYLEEFGAPSRIDELSSHRLLGFRKPEILKNWPLMDENDKVFKATSNLRADNGEVIRHLALSGA
;
A
#
# COMPACT_ATOMS: atom_id res chain seq x y z
N ILE A 1 6.27 1.60 19.71
CA ILE A 1 6.35 2.44 18.50
C ILE A 1 6.95 3.82 18.78
N LEU A 2 6.47 4.63 19.75
CA LEU A 2 7.12 5.92 20.10
C LEU A 2 7.59 6.03 21.57
N SER A 3 7.40 4.99 22.39
CA SER A 3 7.80 4.95 23.81
C SER A 3 7.35 6.17 24.65
N VAL A 4 6.19 6.75 24.32
CA VAL A 4 5.60 7.92 25.00
C VAL A 4 4.13 7.65 25.35
N THR A 5 3.62 8.35 26.38
CA THR A 5 2.23 8.20 26.82
C THR A 5 1.23 8.84 25.83
N PRO A 6 -0.01 8.36 25.74
CA PRO A 6 -1.04 8.97 24.89
C PRO A 6 -1.26 10.47 25.20
N ALA A 7 -1.16 10.86 26.47
CA ALA A 7 -1.24 12.26 26.89
C ALA A 7 -0.08 13.10 26.33
N ALA A 8 1.15 12.55 26.30
CA ALA A 8 2.31 13.22 25.72
C ALA A 8 2.18 13.37 24.20
N VAL A 9 1.67 12.36 23.50
CA VAL A 9 1.36 12.43 22.06
C VAL A 9 0.32 13.52 21.80
N SER A 10 -0.78 13.54 22.57
CA SER A 10 -1.84 14.54 22.41
C SER A 10 -1.32 15.97 22.62
N ARG A 11 -0.52 16.20 23.67
CA ARG A 11 0.11 17.52 23.92
C ARG A 11 1.06 17.93 22.80
N THR A 12 1.82 16.98 22.25
CA THR A 12 2.76 17.25 21.16
C THR A 12 2.03 17.66 19.89
N ILE A 13 0.93 16.97 19.56
CA ILE A 13 0.08 17.31 18.42
C ILE A 13 -0.57 18.69 18.63
N SER A 14 -1.18 18.94 19.79
CA SER A 14 -1.79 20.25 20.06
C SER A 14 -0.78 21.39 19.96
N ARG A 15 0.44 21.20 20.47
CA ARG A 15 1.53 22.18 20.33
C ARG A 15 1.92 22.41 18.87
N LEU A 16 1.91 21.36 18.04
CA LEU A 16 2.17 21.47 16.60
C LEU A 16 1.05 22.25 15.90
N GLU A 17 -0.21 21.95 16.20
CA GLU A 17 -1.38 22.66 15.66
C GLU A 17 -1.37 24.14 16.06
N THR A 18 -1.06 24.46 17.32
CA THR A 18 -0.90 25.84 17.79
C THR A 18 0.22 26.56 17.04
N LYS A 19 1.38 25.90 16.86
CA LYS A 19 2.50 26.49 16.13
C LYS A 19 2.18 26.78 14.66
N LEU A 20 1.33 25.95 14.04
CA LEU A 20 0.92 26.07 12.64
C LEU A 20 -0.37 26.89 12.47
N GLU A 21 -0.98 27.33 13.57
CA GLU A 21 -2.28 28.01 13.61
C GLU A 21 -3.36 27.27 12.79
N THR A 22 -3.27 25.93 12.75
CA THR A 22 -4.09 25.09 11.88
C THR A 22 -4.43 23.78 12.58
N THR A 23 -5.70 23.38 12.51
CA THR A 23 -6.15 22.07 12.98
C THR A 23 -5.75 20.98 11.98
N LEU A 24 -4.90 20.05 12.40
CA LEU A 24 -4.43 18.93 11.58
C LEU A 24 -5.26 17.67 11.82
N LEU A 25 -5.81 17.51 13.03
CA LEU A 25 -6.66 16.38 13.41
C LEU A 25 -8.03 16.86 13.92
N SER A 26 -9.10 16.30 13.37
CA SER A 26 -10.45 16.44 13.92
C SER A 26 -10.71 15.34 14.95
N ARG A 27 -11.07 15.74 16.17
CA ARG A 27 -11.47 14.84 17.26
C ARG A 27 -12.96 14.95 17.50
N THR A 28 -13.68 13.86 17.24
CA THR A 28 -15.03 13.65 17.76
C THR A 28 -14.98 12.61 18.87
N THR A 29 -16.00 12.57 19.73
CA THR A 29 -16.11 11.60 20.84
C THR A 29 -16.08 10.13 20.40
N ARG A 30 -16.20 9.85 19.09
CA ARG A 30 -16.18 8.50 18.51
C ARG A 30 -15.07 8.26 17.49
N ARG A 31 -14.38 9.29 16.99
CA ARG A 31 -13.41 9.14 15.89
C ARG A 31 -12.38 10.25 15.83
N LEU A 32 -11.15 9.87 15.50
CA LEU A 32 -10.05 10.75 15.14
C LEU A 32 -9.87 10.71 13.62
N SER A 33 -9.84 11.86 12.94
CA SER A 33 -9.60 11.94 11.50
C SER A 33 -8.60 13.04 11.16
N VAL A 34 -7.82 12.86 10.10
CA VAL A 34 -6.90 13.88 9.60
C VAL A 34 -7.69 14.89 8.74
N THR A 35 -7.47 16.19 8.94
CA THR A 35 -8.09 17.25 8.14
C THR A 35 -7.51 17.33 6.72
N SER A 36 -8.11 18.13 5.83
CA SER A 36 -7.55 18.38 4.48
C SER A 36 -6.14 18.97 4.57
N GLU A 37 -5.98 19.95 5.44
CA GLU A 37 -4.74 20.66 5.72
C GLU A 37 -3.72 19.69 6.35
N GLY A 38 -4.19 18.87 7.30
CA GLY A 38 -3.43 17.80 7.92
C GLY A 38 -2.86 16.79 6.92
N ARG A 39 -3.64 16.40 5.91
CA ARG A 39 -3.17 15.49 4.84
C ARG A 39 -2.07 16.14 4.00
N GLY A 40 -2.23 17.41 3.65
CA GLY A 40 -1.22 18.18 2.90
C GLY A 40 0.10 18.33 3.67
N TYR A 41 0.00 18.70 4.95
CA TYR A 41 1.15 18.83 5.84
C TYR A 41 1.87 17.50 6.07
N LEU A 42 1.11 16.45 6.39
CA LEU A 42 1.64 15.09 6.63
C LEU A 42 2.42 14.57 5.43
N LYS A 43 1.91 14.77 4.21
CA LYS A 43 2.59 14.36 2.97
C LYS A 43 3.97 15.04 2.83
N ARG A 44 4.07 16.33 3.13
CA ARG A 44 5.34 17.08 3.03
C ARG A 44 6.33 16.68 4.12
N VAL A 45 5.87 16.59 5.37
CA VAL A 45 6.76 16.25 6.50
C VAL A 45 7.29 14.83 6.40
N ARG A 46 6.50 13.86 5.93
CA ARG A 46 6.98 12.49 5.69
C ARG A 46 8.19 12.48 4.74
N ARG A 47 8.11 13.22 3.64
CA ARG A 47 9.22 13.33 2.69
C ARG A 47 10.47 13.97 3.31
N ILE A 48 10.31 15.02 4.13
CA ILE A 48 11.45 15.66 4.81
C ILE A 48 12.13 14.67 5.78
N LEU A 49 11.34 13.91 6.55
CA LEU A 49 11.89 12.91 7.45
C LEU A 49 12.60 11.78 6.69
N GLU A 50 12.03 11.32 5.57
CA GLU A 50 12.69 10.37 4.67
C GLU A 50 14.02 10.91 4.15
N ASP A 51 14.09 12.18 3.73
CA ASP A 51 15.33 12.81 3.24
C ASP A 51 16.41 12.89 4.34
N VAL A 52 16.01 13.14 5.60
CA VAL A 52 16.93 13.14 6.76
C VAL A 52 17.43 11.73 7.06
N ASP A 53 16.53 10.74 7.13
CA ASP A 53 16.88 9.34 7.34
C ASP A 53 17.85 8.85 6.24
N LEU A 54 17.61 9.19 4.98
CA LEU A 54 18.49 8.87 3.85
C LEU A 54 19.87 9.52 3.97
N ALA A 55 19.95 10.75 4.47
CA ALA A 55 21.23 11.44 4.68
C ALA A 55 22.06 10.78 5.79
N GLU A 56 21.42 10.41 6.90
CA GLU A 56 22.07 9.69 8.01
C GLU A 56 22.51 8.28 7.59
N GLU A 57 21.66 7.56 6.86
CA GLU A 57 21.97 6.21 6.38
C GLU A 57 23.15 6.21 5.42
N ARG A 58 23.27 7.20 4.52
CA ARG A 58 24.45 7.35 3.64
C ARG A 58 25.75 7.49 4.42
N LEU A 59 25.74 8.15 5.57
CA LEU A 59 26.92 8.30 6.43
C LEU A 59 27.27 6.99 7.17
N ARG A 60 26.26 6.16 7.47
CA ARG A 60 26.46 4.81 8.05
C ARG A 60 26.97 3.80 7.03
N ILE A 61 26.38 3.76 5.84
CA ILE A 61 26.78 2.89 4.72
C ILE A 61 28.22 3.19 4.29
N GLN A 62 28.70 4.44 4.43
CA GLN A 62 30.10 4.77 4.17
C GLN A 62 31.09 4.12 5.14
N LYS A 63 30.65 3.71 6.34
CA LYS A 63 31.48 3.05 7.34
C LYS A 63 31.40 1.52 7.26
N ASP A 64 30.21 0.99 6.97
CA ASP A 64 29.97 -0.46 6.83
C ASP A 64 29.38 -0.76 5.45
N LYS A 65 30.11 -1.52 4.62
CA LYS A 65 29.59 -1.99 3.32
C LYS A 65 28.45 -2.99 3.56
N PRO A 66 27.23 -2.74 3.03
CA PRO A 66 26.14 -3.70 3.11
C PRO A 66 26.56 -5.04 2.50
N SER A 67 26.35 -6.12 3.25
CA SER A 67 26.73 -7.47 2.85
C SER A 67 25.85 -8.51 3.55
N GLY A 68 25.81 -9.72 3.00
CA GLY A 68 25.05 -10.85 3.54
C GLY A 68 23.68 -11.02 2.90
N LEU A 69 22.89 -11.95 3.46
CA LEU A 69 21.59 -12.34 2.91
C LEU A 69 20.47 -11.44 3.42
N LEU A 70 19.76 -10.79 2.48
CA LEU A 70 18.56 -10.00 2.71
C LEU A 70 17.32 -10.77 2.28
N ARG A 71 16.47 -11.16 3.25
CA ARG A 71 15.22 -11.89 3.01
C ARG A 71 14.04 -10.94 2.94
N ILE A 72 13.46 -10.81 1.75
CA ILE A 72 12.34 -9.92 1.48
C ILE A 72 11.09 -10.76 1.25
N ASN A 73 10.00 -10.43 1.94
CA ASN A 73 8.68 -10.97 1.62
C ASN A 73 7.75 -9.87 1.09
N ALA A 74 7.20 -10.02 -0.10
CA ALA A 74 6.34 -9.00 -0.70
C ALA A 74 4.99 -9.55 -1.17
N ALA A 75 3.98 -8.70 -1.26
CA ALA A 75 2.77 -9.02 -2.02
C ALA A 75 3.16 -9.27 -3.49
N THR A 76 2.64 -10.31 -4.12
CA THR A 76 3.02 -10.74 -5.48
C THR A 76 3.07 -9.60 -6.50
N PRO A 77 2.05 -8.73 -6.62
CA PRO A 77 2.10 -7.62 -7.59
C PRO A 77 3.24 -6.64 -7.31
N PHE A 78 3.57 -6.36 -6.04
CA PHE A 78 4.67 -5.46 -5.72
C PHE A 78 6.04 -6.10 -5.94
N ALA A 79 6.15 -7.41 -5.70
CA ALA A 79 7.36 -8.17 -5.98
C ALA A 79 7.71 -8.11 -7.48
N ILE A 80 6.72 -8.32 -8.35
CA ILE A 80 6.89 -8.35 -9.81
C ILE A 80 7.05 -6.94 -10.38
N HIS A 81 6.17 -6.00 -10.04
CA HIS A 81 6.15 -4.67 -10.69
C HIS A 81 6.96 -3.60 -9.98
N GLY A 82 7.31 -3.80 -8.70
CA GLY A 82 8.05 -2.84 -7.88
C GLY A 82 9.48 -3.28 -7.59
N LEU A 83 9.67 -4.48 -7.06
CA LEU A 83 10.99 -4.97 -6.63
C LEU A 83 11.83 -5.52 -7.77
N ALA A 84 11.30 -6.48 -8.55
CA ALA A 84 12.06 -7.16 -9.60
C ALA A 84 12.76 -6.20 -10.58
N PRO A 85 12.15 -5.07 -11.02
CA PRO A 85 12.83 -4.11 -11.90
C PRO A 85 14.02 -3.39 -11.25
N CYS A 86 14.04 -3.31 -9.91
CA CYS A 86 15.04 -2.57 -9.14
C CYS A 86 16.17 -3.46 -8.58
N ILE A 87 15.95 -4.77 -8.46
CA ILE A 87 16.89 -5.69 -7.79
C ILE A 87 18.26 -5.69 -8.46
N SER A 88 18.32 -5.77 -9.79
CA SER A 88 19.60 -5.80 -10.51
C SER A 88 20.42 -4.51 -10.28
N HIS A 89 19.74 -3.36 -10.22
CA HIS A 89 20.41 -2.10 -9.91
C HIS A 89 20.92 -2.06 -8.47
N TYR A 90 20.12 -2.55 -7.52
CA TYR A 90 20.52 -2.64 -6.11
C TYR A 90 21.74 -3.54 -5.91
N GLN A 91 21.78 -4.72 -6.53
CA GLN A 91 22.92 -5.64 -6.43
C GLN A 91 24.17 -5.09 -7.13
N ALA A 92 24.02 -4.26 -8.17
CA ALA A 92 25.17 -3.57 -8.78
C ALA A 92 25.78 -2.52 -7.83
N LEU A 93 24.97 -1.89 -6.98
CA LEU A 93 25.45 -0.94 -5.95
C LEU A 93 26.02 -1.67 -4.73
N TYR A 94 25.48 -2.84 -4.38
CA TYR A 94 25.85 -3.64 -3.21
C TYR A 94 26.10 -5.10 -3.61
N PRO A 95 27.27 -5.40 -4.22
CA PRO A 95 27.54 -6.71 -4.81
C PRO A 95 27.68 -7.84 -3.77
N ASP A 96 27.97 -7.48 -2.52
CA ASP A 96 28.12 -8.43 -1.41
C ASP A 96 26.76 -8.79 -0.74
N VAL A 97 25.64 -8.26 -1.26
CA VAL A 97 24.28 -8.54 -0.78
C VAL A 97 23.62 -9.62 -1.63
N GLU A 98 23.30 -10.74 -1.00
CA GLU A 98 22.43 -11.78 -1.55
C GLU A 98 20.97 -11.44 -1.25
N ILE A 99 20.07 -11.66 -2.21
CA ILE A 99 18.64 -11.36 -2.05
C ILE A 99 17.83 -12.65 -2.19
N GLU A 100 17.05 -12.96 -1.16
CA GLU A 100 16.01 -13.98 -1.22
C GLU A 100 14.65 -13.30 -1.23
N LEU A 101 13.95 -13.37 -2.37
CA LEU A 101 12.63 -12.76 -2.54
C LEU A 101 11.54 -13.83 -2.50
N ASN A 102 10.68 -13.72 -1.48
CA ASN A 102 9.51 -14.56 -1.29
C ASN A 102 8.23 -13.75 -1.53
N THR A 103 7.20 -14.38 -2.12
CA THR A 103 5.91 -13.73 -2.37
C THR A 103 4.78 -14.41 -1.60
N SER A 104 3.85 -13.62 -1.06
CA SER A 104 2.62 -14.15 -0.47
C SER A 104 1.54 -13.08 -0.34
N GLU A 105 0.27 -13.50 -0.44
CA GLU A 105 -0.89 -12.62 -0.24
C GLU A 105 -1.30 -12.47 1.24
N GLU A 106 -0.75 -13.32 2.13
CA GLU A 106 -1.06 -13.28 3.55
C GLU A 106 -0.14 -12.35 4.34
N ASN A 107 -0.67 -11.76 5.42
CA ASN A 107 0.19 -11.15 6.43
C ASN A 107 0.93 -12.26 7.14
N ILE A 108 2.18 -12.45 6.76
CA ILE A 108 3.07 -13.46 7.33
C ILE A 108 3.59 -12.94 8.67
N ASP A 109 3.70 -13.83 9.65
CA ASP A 109 4.53 -13.60 10.82
C ASP A 109 6.01 -13.53 10.40
N LEU A 110 6.56 -12.32 10.40
CA LEU A 110 7.95 -12.06 9.99
C LEU A 110 8.96 -12.79 10.87
N VAL A 111 8.61 -13.00 12.15
CA VAL A 111 9.47 -13.66 13.13
C VAL A 111 9.56 -15.15 12.84
N GLY A 112 8.43 -15.79 12.55
CA GLY A 112 8.38 -17.23 12.27
C GLY A 112 9.01 -17.65 10.93
N LYS A 113 9.10 -16.76 9.94
CA LYS A 113 9.60 -17.08 8.59
C LYS A 113 10.98 -16.51 8.25
N GLN A 114 11.77 -16.09 9.25
CA GLN A 114 13.11 -15.55 9.05
C GLN A 114 13.13 -14.43 7.99
N THR A 115 12.14 -13.54 7.97
CA THR A 115 12.05 -12.47 6.97
C THR A 115 12.58 -11.17 7.56
N ASP A 116 13.52 -10.52 6.89
CA ASP A 116 14.09 -9.24 7.34
C ASP A 116 13.16 -8.07 7.04
N ILE A 117 12.55 -8.07 5.85
CA ILE A 117 11.65 -7.01 5.38
C ILE A 117 10.38 -7.61 4.80
N ALA A 118 9.22 -7.12 5.24
CA ALA A 118 7.97 -7.35 4.53
C ALA A 118 7.39 -6.11 3.89
N ILE A 119 6.98 -6.25 2.63
CA ILE A 119 6.30 -5.23 1.86
C ILE A 119 4.86 -5.67 1.62
N ARG A 120 3.93 -4.87 2.12
CA ARG A 120 2.49 -5.17 2.09
C ARG A 120 1.70 -3.97 1.57
N ILE A 121 0.57 -4.27 0.95
CA ILE A 121 -0.40 -3.29 0.48
C ILE A 121 -1.55 -3.28 1.50
N GLY A 122 -1.85 -2.10 2.04
CA GLY A 122 -2.91 -1.91 3.03
C GLY A 122 -2.38 -1.41 4.37
N GLU A 123 -3.28 -1.33 5.35
CA GLU A 123 -2.92 -0.85 6.68
C GLU A 123 -2.25 -1.96 7.50
N LEU A 124 -1.16 -1.60 8.18
CA LEU A 124 -0.55 -2.49 9.16
C LEU A 124 -1.49 -2.59 10.35
N LYS A 125 -1.97 -3.81 10.65
CA LYS A 125 -2.67 -4.08 11.91
C LYS A 125 -1.70 -3.87 13.07
N ASP A 126 -2.19 -3.43 14.22
CA ASP A 126 -1.36 -3.16 15.40
C ASP A 126 -0.33 -4.27 15.61
N SER A 127 0.94 -3.87 15.54
CA SER A 127 2.09 -4.76 15.59
C SER A 127 3.24 -4.06 16.31
N THR A 128 4.13 -4.82 16.91
CA THR A 128 5.39 -4.34 17.47
C THR A 128 6.41 -3.97 16.38
N LEU A 129 6.14 -4.33 15.12
CA LEU A 129 7.00 -4.06 13.97
C LEU A 129 7.08 -2.56 13.63
N ARG A 130 8.27 -2.12 13.19
CA ARG A 130 8.45 -0.78 12.62
C ARG A 130 7.95 -0.79 11.17
N ALA A 131 7.05 0.12 10.85
CA ALA A 131 6.52 0.31 9.50
C ALA A 131 7.10 1.57 8.85
N VAL A 132 7.46 1.46 7.57
CA VAL A 132 7.82 2.61 6.73
C VAL A 132 6.80 2.69 5.60
N PHE A 133 6.26 3.89 5.38
CA PHE A 133 5.33 4.12 4.28
C PHE A 133 6.12 4.27 2.98
N LEU A 134 5.94 3.33 2.04
CA LEU A 134 6.63 3.38 0.74
C LEU A 134 5.88 4.21 -0.32
N GLY A 135 4.56 4.32 -0.18
CA GLY A 135 3.73 5.01 -1.16
C GLY A 135 2.27 4.57 -1.13
N SER A 136 1.48 5.14 -2.03
CA SER A 136 0.08 4.77 -2.25
C SER A 136 -0.23 4.68 -3.74
N SER A 137 -1.13 3.78 -4.09
CA SER A 137 -1.66 3.62 -5.44
C SER A 137 -3.16 3.88 -5.47
N ARG A 138 -3.70 4.18 -6.65
CA ARG A 138 -5.15 4.30 -6.87
C ARG A 138 -5.66 2.98 -7.45
N ILE A 139 -6.80 2.50 -6.95
CA ILE A 139 -7.52 1.40 -7.58
C ILE A 139 -8.23 1.95 -8.82
N ARG A 140 -8.16 1.21 -9.92
CA ARG A 140 -8.84 1.52 -11.18
C ARG A 140 -9.62 0.32 -11.66
N ILE A 141 -10.70 0.58 -12.38
CA ILE A 141 -11.45 -0.44 -13.11
C ILE A 141 -10.93 -0.44 -14.54
N VAL A 142 -10.62 -1.62 -15.04
CA VAL A 142 -10.04 -1.84 -16.36
C VAL A 142 -10.63 -3.12 -16.95
N ALA A 143 -10.62 -3.22 -18.27
CA ALA A 143 -10.94 -4.41 -19.04
C ALA A 143 -9.97 -4.50 -20.23
N SER A 144 -9.83 -5.68 -20.84
CA SER A 144 -9.07 -5.78 -22.10
C SER A 144 -9.80 -5.07 -23.24
N PRO A 145 -9.07 -4.56 -24.24
CA PRO A 145 -9.68 -4.04 -25.47
C PRO A 145 -10.61 -5.05 -26.13
N GLU A 146 -10.19 -6.31 -26.23
CA GLU A 146 -10.93 -7.39 -26.90
C GLU A 146 -12.29 -7.64 -26.22
N TYR A 147 -12.33 -7.61 -24.89
CA TYR A 147 -13.58 -7.73 -24.14
C TYR A 147 -14.52 -6.54 -24.40
N LEU A 148 -13.98 -5.32 -24.47
CA LEU A 148 -14.78 -4.13 -24.72
C LEU A 148 -15.30 -4.06 -26.16
N GLU A 149 -14.58 -4.64 -27.12
CA GLU A 149 -15.04 -4.76 -28.51
C GLU A 149 -16.22 -5.73 -28.63
N GLU A 150 -16.20 -6.84 -27.90
CA GLU A 150 -17.27 -7.85 -27.92
C GLU A 150 -18.50 -7.44 -27.10
N PHE A 151 -18.29 -6.91 -25.89
CA PHE A 151 -19.36 -6.65 -24.92
C PHE A 151 -19.73 -5.18 -24.76
N GLY A 152 -19.00 -4.26 -25.40
CA GLY A 152 -19.17 -2.82 -25.25
C GLY A 152 -18.53 -2.27 -23.97
N ALA A 153 -18.31 -0.95 -23.93
CA ALA A 153 -17.81 -0.25 -22.75
C ALA A 153 -18.98 0.31 -21.91
N PRO A 154 -19.04 0.00 -20.60
CA PRO A 154 -20.10 0.53 -19.75
C PRO A 154 -19.91 2.05 -19.54
N SER A 155 -20.97 2.81 -19.80
CA SER A 155 -21.06 4.26 -19.60
C SER A 155 -21.59 4.61 -18.20
N ARG A 156 -22.28 3.68 -17.55
CA ARG A 156 -22.88 3.84 -16.22
C ARG A 156 -22.60 2.65 -15.31
N ILE A 157 -22.70 2.86 -14.00
CA ILE A 157 -22.39 1.85 -12.99
C ILE A 157 -23.41 0.71 -13.01
N ASP A 158 -24.68 0.99 -13.29
CA ASP A 158 -25.75 -0.01 -13.36
C ASP A 158 -25.54 -1.02 -14.50
N GLU A 159 -24.88 -0.61 -15.58
CA GLU A 159 -24.50 -1.47 -16.71
C GLU A 159 -23.46 -2.52 -16.30
N LEU A 160 -22.70 -2.33 -15.22
CA LEU A 160 -21.74 -3.34 -14.74
C LEU A 160 -22.43 -4.65 -14.35
N SER A 161 -23.73 -4.64 -14.05
CA SER A 161 -24.50 -5.85 -13.76
C SER A 161 -24.66 -6.79 -14.95
N SER A 162 -24.54 -6.29 -16.19
CA SER A 162 -24.55 -7.10 -17.42
C SER A 162 -23.14 -7.50 -17.89
N HIS A 163 -22.09 -7.04 -17.23
CA HIS A 163 -20.71 -7.39 -17.55
C HIS A 163 -20.18 -8.52 -16.67
N ARG A 164 -19.16 -9.22 -17.19
CA ARG A 164 -18.35 -10.15 -16.42
C ARG A 164 -17.42 -9.35 -15.51
N LEU A 165 -17.63 -9.49 -14.20
CA LEU A 165 -16.83 -8.82 -13.20
C LEU A 165 -15.81 -9.80 -12.63
N LEU A 166 -14.55 -9.37 -12.56
CA LEU A 166 -13.46 -10.08 -11.89
C LEU A 166 -13.28 -9.52 -10.48
N GLY A 167 -13.27 -10.39 -9.48
CA GLY A 167 -13.30 -9.96 -8.07
C GLY A 167 -12.19 -10.56 -7.21
N PHE A 168 -11.87 -9.89 -6.12
CA PHE A 168 -10.97 -10.46 -5.11
C PHE A 168 -11.74 -11.35 -4.13
N ARG A 169 -11.16 -12.50 -3.75
CA ARG A 169 -11.65 -13.31 -2.63
C ARG A 169 -11.24 -12.68 -1.28
N LYS A 170 -10.04 -12.13 -1.21
CA LYS A 170 -9.43 -11.36 -0.13
C LYS A 170 -8.35 -10.45 -0.75
N PRO A 171 -7.91 -9.37 -0.07
CA PRO A 171 -8.47 -8.78 1.16
C PRO A 171 -9.80 -8.05 0.95
N GLU A 172 -10.58 -7.83 2.01
CA GLU A 172 -11.91 -7.17 1.96
C GLU A 172 -11.88 -5.80 1.27
N ILE A 173 -10.79 -5.04 1.44
CA ILE A 173 -10.64 -3.71 0.84
C ILE A 173 -10.69 -3.74 -0.70
N LEU A 174 -10.31 -4.87 -1.32
CA LEU A 174 -10.35 -5.05 -2.77
C LEU A 174 -11.67 -5.68 -3.27
N LYS A 175 -12.58 -6.06 -2.37
CA LYS A 175 -13.94 -6.48 -2.76
C LYS A 175 -14.83 -5.29 -3.10
N ASN A 176 -14.56 -4.15 -2.48
CA ASN A 176 -15.29 -2.93 -2.71
C ASN A 176 -14.62 -2.17 -3.86
N TRP A 177 -15.31 -2.06 -4.98
CA TRP A 177 -14.83 -1.30 -6.12
C TRP A 177 -14.86 0.20 -5.77
N PRO A 178 -13.94 1.02 -6.32
CA PRO A 178 -13.88 2.46 -6.04
C PRO A 178 -14.98 3.22 -6.82
N LEU A 179 -16.22 2.75 -6.73
CA LEU A 179 -17.41 3.28 -7.38
C LEU A 179 -18.48 3.56 -6.33
N MET A 180 -19.19 4.67 -6.50
CA MET A 180 -20.36 5.04 -5.71
C MET A 180 -21.58 5.05 -6.63
N ASP A 181 -22.68 4.46 -6.18
CA ASP A 181 -23.96 4.57 -6.88
C ASP A 181 -24.56 5.98 -6.75
N GLU A 182 -25.70 6.22 -7.39
CA GLU A 182 -26.40 7.52 -7.38
C GLU A 182 -26.85 7.97 -5.97
N ASN A 183 -26.77 7.10 -4.97
CA ASN A 183 -27.13 7.36 -3.57
C ASN A 183 -25.90 7.43 -2.65
N ASP A 184 -24.70 7.67 -3.20
CA ASP A 184 -23.42 7.69 -2.49
C ASP A 184 -23.07 6.37 -1.76
N LYS A 185 -23.66 5.24 -2.18
CA LYS A 185 -23.32 3.92 -1.62
C LYS A 185 -22.25 3.25 -2.46
N VAL A 186 -21.32 2.58 -1.79
CA VAL A 186 -20.27 1.80 -2.45
C VAL A 186 -20.90 0.69 -3.30
N PHE A 187 -20.56 0.67 -4.58
CA PHE A 187 -20.98 -0.39 -5.49
C PHE A 187 -20.39 -1.73 -5.06
N LYS A 188 -21.27 -2.72 -4.87
CA LYS A 188 -20.87 -4.09 -4.53
C LYS A 188 -20.87 -4.95 -5.78
N ALA A 189 -19.69 -5.13 -6.37
CA ALA A 189 -19.51 -6.03 -7.50
C ALA A 189 -19.78 -7.48 -7.09
N THR A 190 -20.80 -8.10 -7.68
CA THR A 190 -21.00 -9.55 -7.61
C THR A 190 -20.24 -10.22 -8.74
N SER A 191 -19.00 -10.59 -8.45
CA SER A 191 -18.17 -11.35 -9.38
C SER A 191 -18.40 -12.86 -9.23
N ASN A 192 -18.52 -13.57 -10.35
CA ASN A 192 -18.58 -15.04 -10.40
C ASN A 192 -17.19 -15.68 -10.58
N LEU A 193 -16.17 -14.90 -10.93
CA LEU A 193 -14.78 -15.34 -11.08
C LEU A 193 -13.89 -14.55 -10.12
N ARG A 194 -13.43 -15.21 -9.05
CA ARG A 194 -12.66 -14.57 -7.99
C ARG A 194 -11.31 -15.21 -7.78
N ALA A 195 -10.29 -14.40 -7.55
CA ALA A 195 -8.96 -14.85 -7.14
C ALA A 195 -8.50 -14.08 -5.89
N ASP A 196 -7.53 -14.63 -5.18
CA ASP A 196 -6.87 -13.98 -4.03
C ASP A 196 -5.57 -13.28 -4.41
N ASN A 197 -5.11 -13.44 -5.66
CA ASN A 197 -3.89 -12.85 -6.18
C ASN A 197 -4.18 -11.80 -7.26
N GLY A 198 -3.62 -10.60 -7.11
CA GLY A 198 -3.83 -9.49 -8.03
C GLY A 198 -3.26 -9.72 -9.44
N GLU A 199 -2.18 -10.48 -9.57
CA GLU A 199 -1.63 -10.83 -10.89
C GLU A 199 -2.54 -11.82 -11.63
N VAL A 200 -3.18 -12.75 -10.92
CA VAL A 200 -4.17 -13.65 -11.52
C VAL A 200 -5.36 -12.85 -12.07
N ILE A 201 -5.89 -11.91 -11.27
CA ILE A 201 -6.96 -11.01 -11.74
C ILE A 201 -6.50 -10.19 -12.95
N ARG A 202 -5.27 -9.68 -12.93
CA ARG A 202 -4.70 -8.93 -14.06
C ARG A 202 -4.60 -9.79 -15.32
N HIS A 203 -4.11 -11.03 -15.22
CA HIS A 203 -4.00 -11.93 -16.36
C HIS A 203 -5.37 -12.33 -16.92
N LEU A 204 -6.36 -12.58 -16.07
CA LEU A 204 -7.74 -12.83 -16.48
C LEU A 204 -8.31 -11.63 -17.23
N ALA A 205 -8.11 -10.41 -16.71
CA ALA A 205 -8.56 -9.18 -17.35
C ALA A 205 -7.91 -9.01 -18.73
N LEU A 206 -6.60 -9.24 -18.84
CA LEU A 206 -5.86 -9.18 -20.12
C LEU A 206 -6.31 -10.25 -21.12
N SER A 207 -6.83 -11.37 -20.65
CA SER A 207 -7.32 -12.47 -21.50
C SER A 207 -8.79 -12.33 -21.89
N GLY A 208 -9.47 -11.24 -21.47
CA GLY A 208 -10.89 -11.01 -21.76
C GLY A 208 -11.86 -11.98 -21.06
N ALA A 209 -11.46 -12.54 -19.91
CA ALA A 209 -12.26 -13.51 -19.16
C ALA A 209 -13.61 -12.95 -18.66
#